data_AF-A0AAD5TK86-F1
#
_entry.id   AF-A0AAD5TK86-F1
#
_cell.length_a   1.000
_cell.length_b   1.000
_cell.length_c   1.000
_cell.angle_alpha   90.00
_cell.angle_beta   90.00
_cell.angle_gamma   90.00
#
_symmetry.space_group_name_H-M   'P 1'
#
loop_
_entity.id
_entity.type
_entity.pdbx_description
1 polymer ?
#
loop_
_entity_poly.entity_id
_entity_poly.type
_entity_poly.pdbx_seq_one_letter_code
_entity_poly.pdbx_strand_id
1 'polypeptide(L)'
;MTKKSKWIVAHDTHRCSKLLVTRDWFEKEMRFISTSHPAECQIEELGRSSAHISEGTNHADHADPGPPSPSSAKGNGRGSAQGPAAPASALGGKENEGHINVSSADPAFVEGDDEDSDADEGLDNFPPPPDVVTLTNSQKWADDEGHAVELETRGEMTKNGLLFRAAEVAVKLLGLTPRNLRQTLYKDAFLPGEDYLTVRQDDVRTVYISFAGVVRLLYRSNKVLARRFTDWATEKLFVLKAGDDHSQAGLVSNILGVPVEIALSILQKCPLPCAQVYLLTLGSVGKLRKTMGIKNKNAPDNHIVVKVGATGRGAAVRISEHVGGFGKIKNIEIRFVKAIWTDPHLLSTCEKEVKQYFRSHEEWKIETTGWETWRDGKKHSTAERSEIFIIPPQELDNVQKLYDAWQAKYGGGYADVLKTNEALQEALRHKEDQEAVLADLHNERLRSRDIEIAAAAREIAGRDREIELLKQQLKQAEELHQLKMEVLRTRNA
;
A
#
# COMPACT_ATOMS: atom_id res chain seq x y z
N MET A 1 51.66 -18.22 -4.64
CA MET A 1 51.61 -16.81 -5.06
C MET A 1 50.43 -16.61 -6.00
N THR A 2 49.24 -16.30 -5.46
CA THR A 2 48.03 -16.03 -6.24
C THR A 2 47.77 -14.53 -6.20
N LYS A 3 47.90 -13.88 -7.36
CA LYS A 3 47.64 -12.44 -7.54
C LYS A 3 46.14 -12.19 -7.32
N LYS A 4 45.79 -11.60 -6.18
CA LYS A 4 44.47 -10.99 -5.96
C LYS A 4 44.39 -9.71 -6.79
N SER A 5 43.42 -9.66 -7.69
CA SER A 5 43.06 -8.48 -8.47
C SER A 5 42.66 -7.36 -7.51
N LYS A 6 43.51 -6.34 -7.38
CA LYS A 6 43.17 -5.07 -6.74
C LYS A 6 42.22 -4.33 -7.67
N TRP A 7 40.99 -4.08 -7.21
CA TRP A 7 40.18 -3.02 -7.78
C TRP A 7 40.86 -1.69 -7.50
N ILE A 8 41.30 -1.02 -8.56
CA ILE A 8 41.80 0.36 -8.50
C ILE A 8 40.58 1.25 -8.65
N VAL A 9 40.21 1.94 -7.56
CA VAL A 9 39.26 3.03 -7.62
C VAL A 9 39.97 4.20 -8.31
N ALA A 10 39.51 4.56 -9.50
CA ALA A 10 39.93 5.78 -10.17
C ALA A 10 39.51 6.97 -9.29
N HIS A 11 40.49 7.60 -8.66
CA HIS A 11 40.35 8.91 -8.06
C HIS A 11 40.34 9.93 -9.20
N ASP A 12 39.15 10.35 -9.62
CA ASP A 12 38.98 11.66 -10.23
C ASP A 12 37.86 12.42 -9.49
N THR A 13 38.36 13.40 -8.75
CA THR A 13 37.75 14.56 -8.10
C THR A 13 36.22 14.71 -8.10
N HIS A 14 35.68 14.71 -6.87
CA HIS A 14 34.44 15.36 -6.44
C HIS A 14 33.12 14.98 -7.14
N ARG A 15 32.58 13.78 -6.88
CA ARG A 15 31.12 13.55 -6.97
C ARG A 15 30.53 12.28 -6.31
N CYS A 16 31.28 11.55 -5.48
CA CYS A 16 30.79 10.30 -4.88
C CYS A 16 30.64 10.39 -3.36
N SER A 17 29.62 11.10 -2.90
CA SER A 17 29.08 10.97 -1.53
C SER A 17 27.62 11.44 -1.50
N LYS A 18 26.75 10.81 -2.29
CA LYS A 18 25.29 10.96 -2.18
C LYS A 18 24.61 9.62 -2.48
N LEU A 19 24.84 8.66 -1.60
CA LEU A 19 24.10 7.40 -1.53
C LEU A 19 23.27 7.33 -0.24
N LEU A 20 22.75 8.48 0.17
CA LEU A 20 21.73 8.63 1.19
C LEU A 20 20.55 9.32 0.51
N VAL A 21 19.39 8.66 0.55
CA VAL A 21 18.10 9.31 0.28
C VAL A 21 17.92 10.33 1.38
N THR A 22 18.41 11.55 1.17
CA THR A 22 18.16 12.66 2.08
C THR A 22 16.73 13.15 1.85
N ARG A 23 16.10 13.66 2.91
CA ARG A 23 14.80 14.32 2.82
C ARG A 23 14.79 15.40 1.73
N ASP A 24 15.89 16.11 1.54
CA ASP A 24 16.06 17.10 0.46
C ASP A 24 16.06 16.48 -0.94
N TRP A 25 16.64 15.28 -1.13
CA TRP A 25 16.56 14.56 -2.40
C TRP A 25 15.12 14.12 -2.68
N PHE A 26 14.43 13.58 -1.67
CA PHE A 26 13.02 13.18 -1.74
C PHE A 26 12.09 14.37 -2.06
N GLU A 27 12.25 15.50 -1.37
CA GLU A 27 11.46 16.73 -1.62
C GLU A 27 11.79 17.37 -2.98
N LYS A 28 13.00 17.19 -3.51
CA LYS A 28 13.43 17.72 -4.82
C LYS A 28 12.94 16.86 -5.99
N GLU A 29 12.96 15.53 -5.86
CA GLU A 29 12.49 14.62 -6.91
C GLU A 29 10.96 14.66 -7.05
N MET A 30 10.23 14.79 -5.93
CA MET A 30 8.77 14.98 -5.94
C MET A 30 8.33 16.28 -6.63
N ARG A 31 9.15 17.35 -6.58
CA ARG A 31 8.88 18.59 -7.35
C ARG A 31 9.12 18.41 -8.84
N PHE A 32 10.04 17.53 -9.23
CA PHE A 32 10.33 17.24 -10.62
C PHE A 32 9.14 16.52 -11.28
N ILE A 33 8.59 15.50 -10.61
CA ILE A 33 7.40 14.75 -11.08
C ILE A 33 6.16 15.67 -11.19
N SER A 34 6.00 16.63 -10.28
CA SER A 34 4.88 17.61 -10.31
C SER A 34 4.94 18.62 -11.45
N THR A 35 6.09 18.80 -12.11
CA THR A 35 6.28 19.88 -13.11
C THR A 35 6.49 19.36 -14.53
N SER A 36 6.68 18.05 -14.73
CA SER A 36 7.06 17.48 -16.02
C SER A 36 5.92 16.97 -16.91
N HIS A 37 4.65 17.31 -16.67
CA HIS A 37 3.55 17.02 -17.62
C HIS A 37 2.53 18.17 -17.76
N PRO A 38 2.66 19.02 -18.79
CA PRO A 38 1.51 19.54 -19.52
C PRO A 38 1.45 18.78 -20.85
N ALA A 39 0.95 17.54 -20.83
CA ALA A 39 0.56 16.90 -22.08
C ALA A 39 -0.81 17.46 -22.47
N GLU A 40 -0.80 18.37 -23.44
CA GLU A 40 -1.97 18.73 -24.24
C GLU A 40 -2.59 17.46 -24.82
N CYS A 41 -3.62 16.95 -24.15
CA CYS A 41 -4.48 15.92 -24.69
C CYS A 41 -5.46 16.62 -25.63
N GLN A 42 -5.06 16.83 -26.88
CA GLN A 42 -5.98 17.19 -27.95
C GLN A 42 -6.97 16.04 -28.12
N ILE A 43 -8.21 16.27 -27.73
CA ILE A 43 -9.33 15.38 -28.05
C ILE A 43 -9.65 15.63 -29.52
N GLU A 44 -9.22 14.70 -30.39
CA GLU A 44 -9.70 14.66 -31.76
C GLU A 44 -11.22 14.40 -31.75
N GLU A 45 -11.97 15.35 -32.30
CA GLU A 45 -13.38 15.25 -32.60
C GLU A 45 -13.60 14.09 -33.59
N LEU A 46 -14.21 12.99 -33.12
CA LEU A 46 -14.81 12.02 -34.02
C LEU A 46 -16.04 12.65 -34.68
N GLY A 47 -15.83 13.00 -35.94
CA GLY A 47 -16.75 13.71 -36.80
C GLY A 47 -18.10 13.01 -36.99
N ARG A 48 -19.12 13.86 -37.00
CA ARG A 48 -20.38 13.63 -37.71
C ARG A 48 -20.06 13.41 -39.19
N SER A 49 -20.51 12.30 -39.76
CA SER A 49 -20.74 12.20 -41.19
C SER A 49 -22.08 11.53 -41.46
N SER A 50 -23.00 12.36 -41.93
CA SER A 50 -24.24 12.00 -42.60
C SER A 50 -23.91 11.52 -44.01
N ALA A 51 -24.43 10.36 -44.42
CA ALA A 51 -24.58 10.04 -45.83
C ALA A 51 -25.85 9.21 -46.07
N HIS A 52 -26.66 9.75 -46.97
CA HIS A 52 -27.85 9.21 -47.60
C HIS A 52 -27.71 7.77 -48.11
N ILE A 53 -28.74 6.94 -47.87
CA ILE A 53 -29.21 5.97 -48.86
C ILE A 53 -30.74 6.08 -48.93
N SER A 54 -31.21 6.34 -50.14
CA SER A 54 -32.60 6.47 -50.59
C SER A 54 -33.23 5.11 -50.90
N GLU A 55 -34.54 5.03 -50.58
CA GLU A 55 -35.65 4.39 -51.30
C GLU A 55 -35.55 2.93 -51.80
N GLY A 56 -36.53 2.14 -51.39
CA GLY A 56 -36.90 0.85 -51.97
C GLY A 56 -38.11 0.24 -51.26
N THR A 57 -39.31 0.62 -51.70
CA THR A 57 -40.64 0.16 -51.32
C THR A 57 -40.84 -1.37 -51.36
N ASN A 58 -41.61 -1.94 -50.43
CA ASN A 58 -42.87 -2.67 -50.72
C ASN A 58 -43.57 -3.28 -49.47
N HIS A 59 -44.85 -2.92 -49.33
CA HIS A 59 -46.02 -3.72 -48.92
C HIS A 59 -45.97 -4.72 -47.74
N ALA A 60 -46.74 -4.44 -46.69
CA ALA A 60 -48.10 -4.96 -46.44
C ALA A 60 -48.40 -5.19 -44.95
N ASP A 61 -49.49 -4.59 -44.50
CA ASP A 61 -50.51 -5.09 -43.56
C ASP A 61 -50.06 -5.84 -42.28
N HIS A 62 -50.28 -5.22 -41.12
CA HIS A 62 -51.33 -5.68 -40.19
C HIS A 62 -51.52 -4.71 -39.01
N ALA A 63 -52.76 -4.66 -38.55
CA ALA A 63 -53.37 -3.64 -37.73
C ALA A 63 -53.01 -3.68 -36.24
N ASP A 64 -53.05 -2.47 -35.65
CA ASP A 64 -53.27 -2.11 -34.24
C ASP A 64 -54.58 -2.76 -33.69
N PRO A 65 -54.83 -2.90 -32.37
CA PRO A 65 -54.95 -1.75 -31.47
C PRO A 65 -54.30 -1.90 -30.09
N GLY A 66 -53.90 -0.74 -29.57
CA GLY A 66 -53.36 -0.52 -28.24
C GLY A 66 -54.32 -0.67 -27.04
N PRO A 67 -53.98 -0.01 -25.91
CA PRO A 67 -54.18 -0.54 -24.56
C PRO A 67 -55.43 0.01 -23.87
N PRO A 68 -55.84 -0.60 -22.74
CA PRO A 68 -56.67 0.08 -21.76
C PRO A 68 -55.91 0.34 -20.44
N SER A 69 -55.79 1.62 -20.10
CA SER A 69 -56.05 2.14 -18.74
C SER A 69 -57.38 2.91 -18.85
N PRO A 70 -58.27 3.03 -17.82
CA PRO A 70 -57.93 3.70 -16.56
C PRO A 70 -58.80 3.37 -15.31
N SER A 71 -58.53 4.13 -14.22
CA SER A 71 -59.45 4.48 -13.10
C SER A 71 -59.57 3.44 -11.96
N SER A 72 -59.77 3.75 -10.67
CA SER A 72 -59.89 4.97 -9.85
C SER A 72 -60.07 4.54 -8.37
N ALA A 73 -60.19 5.52 -7.45
CA ALA A 73 -60.62 5.47 -6.03
C ALA A 73 -59.48 5.43 -4.98
N LYS A 74 -59.21 6.54 -4.27
CA LYS A 74 -59.92 7.12 -3.10
C LYS A 74 -59.94 6.19 -1.88
N GLY A 75 -59.27 6.61 -0.81
CA GLY A 75 -59.44 6.03 0.53
C GLY A 75 -58.59 6.72 1.59
N ASN A 76 -59.15 7.74 2.24
CA ASN A 76 -58.66 8.31 3.51
C ASN A 76 -58.74 7.26 4.63
N GLY A 77 -57.78 7.26 5.56
CA GLY A 77 -57.87 6.48 6.78
C GLY A 77 -56.83 6.87 7.83
N ARG A 78 -57.21 7.78 8.73
CA ARG A 78 -56.56 8.01 10.03
C ARG A 78 -56.67 6.75 10.90
N GLY A 79 -55.64 6.43 11.67
CA GLY A 79 -55.72 5.41 12.71
C GLY A 79 -54.50 5.39 13.61
N SER A 80 -54.57 6.14 14.71
CA SER A 80 -53.70 6.02 15.88
C SER A 80 -54.03 4.75 16.67
N ALA A 81 -53.03 4.00 17.14
CA ALA A 81 -53.04 3.17 18.36
C ALA A 81 -51.60 2.67 18.59
N GLN A 82 -50.93 3.14 19.64
CA GLN A 82 -50.77 2.43 20.93
C GLN A 82 -49.97 1.12 20.82
N GLY A 83 -48.84 1.09 21.54
CA GLY A 83 -47.99 -0.09 21.71
C GLY A 83 -48.70 -1.24 22.44
N PRO A 84 -47.96 -2.32 22.77
CA PRO A 84 -47.29 -2.27 24.08
C PRO A 84 -45.92 -2.96 24.16
N ALA A 85 -45.18 -2.49 25.17
CA ALA A 85 -44.38 -3.23 26.16
C ALA A 85 -43.58 -4.49 25.78
N ALA A 86 -42.33 -4.44 26.25
CA ALA A 86 -41.38 -5.52 26.43
C ALA A 86 -41.93 -6.76 27.17
N PRO A 87 -41.11 -7.83 27.21
CA PRO A 87 -40.70 -8.26 28.54
C PRO A 87 -39.18 -8.38 28.70
N ALA A 88 -38.74 -7.96 29.88
CA ALA A 88 -37.47 -8.26 30.47
C ALA A 88 -37.25 -9.78 30.59
N SER A 89 -35.99 -10.21 30.47
CA SER A 89 -35.55 -11.47 31.04
C SER A 89 -34.19 -11.26 31.68
N ALA A 90 -34.23 -11.29 33.00
CA ALA A 90 -33.12 -11.30 33.91
C ALA A 90 -32.66 -12.74 34.13
N LEU A 91 -31.38 -13.01 33.88
CA LEU A 91 -30.59 -14.08 34.48
C LEU A 91 -29.16 -13.47 34.55
N GLY A 92 -28.54 -13.22 35.70
CA GLY A 92 -28.61 -13.96 36.95
C GLY A 92 -27.53 -15.03 36.95
N GLY A 93 -26.25 -14.63 36.97
CA GLY A 93 -25.11 -15.53 37.06
C GLY A 93 -23.98 -14.84 37.84
N LYS A 94 -23.95 -15.09 39.14
CA LYS A 94 -22.83 -14.84 40.05
C LYS A 94 -21.75 -15.91 39.83
N GLU A 95 -20.59 -15.68 40.44
CA GLU A 95 -19.43 -16.59 40.60
C GLU A 95 -18.46 -16.50 39.39
N ASN A 96 -17.17 -16.16 39.53
CA ASN A 96 -16.23 -16.43 40.62
C ASN A 96 -15.07 -15.41 40.55
N GLU A 97 -14.81 -14.66 41.63
CA GLU A 97 -13.59 -13.88 41.81
C GLU A 97 -12.44 -14.82 42.22
N GLY A 98 -11.76 -15.38 41.21
CA GLY A 98 -10.48 -16.05 41.40
C GLY A 98 -9.37 -15.01 41.52
N HIS A 99 -9.04 -14.61 42.74
CA HIS A 99 -7.78 -13.94 43.06
C HIS A 99 -6.59 -14.84 42.68
N ILE A 100 -6.07 -14.69 41.47
CA ILE A 100 -4.75 -15.22 41.12
C ILE A 100 -3.73 -14.17 41.56
N ASN A 101 -3.16 -14.41 42.73
CA ASN A 101 -2.02 -13.70 43.26
C ASN A 101 -0.78 -14.16 42.45
N VAL A 102 -0.52 -13.52 41.30
CA VAL A 102 0.74 -13.73 40.56
C VAL A 102 1.81 -12.91 41.26
N SER A 103 2.52 -13.54 42.19
CA SER A 103 3.76 -12.98 42.73
C SER A 103 4.76 -12.84 41.58
N SER A 104 5.07 -11.59 41.23
CA SER A 104 6.21 -11.22 40.39
C SER A 104 7.50 -11.54 41.16
N ALA A 105 7.93 -12.80 41.08
CA ALA A 105 9.30 -13.17 41.33
C ALA A 105 9.99 -13.26 39.97
N ASP A 106 10.59 -12.14 39.55
CA ASP A 106 11.58 -12.16 38.48
C ASP A 106 12.69 -13.14 38.87
N PRO A 107 13.00 -14.17 38.05
CA PRO A 107 14.26 -14.85 38.22
C PRO A 107 15.34 -13.85 37.81
N ALA A 108 15.98 -13.23 38.80
CA ALA A 108 17.25 -12.56 38.63
C ALA A 108 18.18 -13.56 37.93
N PHE A 109 18.43 -13.31 36.64
CA PHE A 109 19.42 -14.04 35.88
C PHE A 109 20.77 -13.64 36.45
N VAL A 110 21.27 -14.44 37.40
CA VAL A 110 22.65 -14.38 37.86
C VAL A 110 23.50 -14.78 36.65
N GLU A 111 24.29 -13.84 36.14
CA GLU A 111 25.28 -14.13 35.12
C GLU A 111 26.21 -15.20 35.70
N GLY A 112 26.21 -16.38 35.09
CA GLY A 112 27.21 -17.38 35.41
C GLY A 112 28.58 -16.82 35.06
N ASP A 113 29.45 -16.76 36.06
CA ASP A 113 30.88 -16.51 35.94
C ASP A 113 31.51 -17.63 35.09
N ASP A 114 31.49 -17.44 33.77
CA ASP A 114 32.41 -18.16 32.89
C ASP A 114 33.76 -17.42 33.01
N GLU A 115 34.65 -17.96 33.85
CA GLU A 115 36.04 -17.56 34.06
C GLU A 115 36.85 -17.67 32.74
N ASP A 116 36.64 -16.77 31.80
CA ASP A 116 37.63 -16.46 30.76
C ASP A 116 38.39 -15.21 31.22
N SER A 117 39.54 -15.46 31.85
CA SER A 117 40.49 -14.49 32.35
C SER A 117 41.19 -13.76 31.19
N ASP A 118 40.51 -12.83 30.55
CA ASP A 118 41.14 -11.82 29.70
C ASP A 118 41.19 -10.50 30.46
N ALA A 119 42.43 -10.14 30.81
CA ALA A 119 42.94 -8.88 31.34
C ALA A 119 41.92 -7.77 31.62
N ASP A 120 41.75 -7.51 32.92
CA ASP A 120 41.23 -6.30 33.54
C ASP A 120 42.02 -5.05 33.08
N GLU A 121 41.72 -4.57 31.88
CA GLU A 121 42.12 -3.23 31.42
C GLU A 121 40.88 -2.33 31.33
N GLY A 122 40.59 -1.63 32.44
CA GLY A 122 39.76 -0.40 32.45
C GLY A 122 38.31 -0.55 32.94
N LEU A 123 38.11 -1.01 34.17
CA LEU A 123 36.79 -1.35 34.72
C LEU A 123 35.81 -0.22 35.10
N ASP A 124 36.12 1.07 34.89
CA ASP A 124 35.36 2.15 35.54
C ASP A 124 34.65 3.18 34.63
N ASN A 125 34.55 2.97 33.32
CA ASN A 125 33.99 3.99 32.41
C ASN A 125 32.73 3.57 31.64
N PHE A 126 31.83 2.80 32.26
CA PHE A 126 30.49 2.58 31.70
C PHE A 126 29.56 3.75 32.04
N PRO A 127 28.78 4.27 31.08
CA PRO A 127 27.79 5.30 31.36
C PRO A 127 26.65 4.74 32.24
N PRO A 128 26.01 5.60 33.06
CA PRO A 128 24.82 5.20 33.81
C PRO A 128 23.69 4.80 32.85
N PRO A 129 22.77 3.92 33.30
CA PRO A 129 21.63 3.54 32.49
C PRO A 129 20.74 4.77 32.23
N PRO A 130 20.27 4.99 30.99
CA PRO A 130 19.35 6.09 30.69
C PRO A 130 18.02 5.96 31.43
N ASP A 131 17.24 7.03 31.43
CA ASP A 131 15.91 7.07 32.06
C ASP A 131 14.92 6.13 31.36
N VAL A 132 14.00 5.56 32.13
CA VAL A 132 12.96 4.66 31.61
C VAL A 132 11.90 5.44 30.84
N VAL A 133 11.51 4.93 29.68
CA VAL A 133 10.51 5.51 28.78
C VAL A 133 9.32 4.56 28.66
N THR A 134 8.13 5.06 28.95
CA THR A 134 6.88 4.32 28.74
C THR A 134 6.33 4.61 27.34
N LEU A 135 6.23 3.58 26.52
CA LEU A 135 5.61 3.65 25.18
C LEU A 135 4.10 3.39 25.25
N THR A 136 3.33 4.05 24.38
CA THR A 136 1.92 3.67 24.16
C THR A 136 1.84 2.37 23.38
N ASN A 137 0.70 1.66 23.42
CA ASN A 137 0.54 0.40 22.69
C ASN A 137 0.75 0.56 21.17
N SER A 138 0.39 1.71 20.60
CA SER A 138 0.65 2.02 19.18
C SER A 138 2.10 2.32 18.84
N GLN A 139 2.94 2.58 19.85
CA GLN A 139 4.38 2.81 19.70
C GLN A 139 5.21 1.56 19.96
N LYS A 140 4.63 0.53 20.57
CA LYS A 140 5.30 -0.74 20.85
C LYS A 140 5.43 -1.58 19.58
N TRP A 141 6.41 -2.48 19.60
CA TRP A 141 6.48 -3.54 18.61
C TRP A 141 5.27 -4.47 18.79
N ALA A 142 4.78 -5.06 17.70
CA ALA A 142 3.71 -6.04 17.75
C ALA A 142 4.23 -7.43 17.33
N ASP A 143 3.68 -8.47 17.93
CA ASP A 143 3.90 -9.84 17.48
C ASP A 143 3.09 -10.15 16.20
N ASP A 144 3.13 -11.41 15.75
CA ASP A 144 2.42 -11.85 14.56
C ASP A 144 0.90 -11.95 14.72
N GLU A 145 0.39 -11.84 15.94
CA GLU A 145 -1.04 -11.74 16.25
C GLU A 145 -1.50 -10.28 16.41
N GLY A 146 -0.55 -9.33 16.35
CA GLY A 146 -0.82 -7.90 16.51
C GLY A 146 -0.86 -7.43 17.95
N HIS A 147 -0.44 -8.27 18.91
CA HIS A 147 -0.35 -7.89 20.31
C HIS A 147 0.93 -7.10 20.57
N ALA A 148 0.81 -6.04 21.37
CA ALA A 148 1.95 -5.20 21.74
C ALA A 148 2.94 -5.99 22.62
N VAL A 149 4.21 -6.01 22.20
CA VAL A 149 5.32 -6.63 22.92
C VAL A 149 5.90 -5.62 23.92
N GLU A 150 5.80 -5.95 25.21
CA GLU A 150 6.40 -5.14 26.27
C GLU A 150 7.92 -5.32 26.31
N LEU A 151 8.63 -4.24 26.00
CA LEU A 151 10.08 -4.15 26.08
C LEU A 151 10.47 -3.01 27.03
N GLU A 152 11.42 -3.27 27.90
CA GLU A 152 12.10 -2.26 28.69
C GLU A 152 12.77 -1.27 27.73
N THR A 153 12.22 -0.06 27.70
CA THR A 153 12.62 1.01 26.80
C THR A 153 13.18 2.16 27.63
N ARG A 154 14.30 2.72 27.18
CA ARG A 154 15.03 3.79 27.89
C ARG A 154 15.52 4.88 26.92
N GLY A 155 15.90 6.02 27.47
CA GLY A 155 16.53 7.13 26.74
C GLY A 155 15.54 8.19 26.27
N GLU A 156 15.72 8.69 25.04
CA GLU A 156 14.89 9.77 24.48
C GLU A 156 14.05 9.25 23.31
N MET A 157 12.85 9.81 23.12
CA MET A 157 11.95 9.50 21.99
C MET A 157 12.45 10.09 20.66
N THR A 158 13.71 9.79 20.31
CA THR A 158 14.38 10.19 19.09
C THR A 158 14.95 8.95 18.39
N LYS A 159 15.20 9.06 17.07
CA LYS A 159 15.69 7.94 16.25
C LYS A 159 16.94 7.25 16.83
N ASN A 160 17.83 8.03 17.43
CA ASN A 160 19.11 7.54 17.95
C ASN A 160 19.13 7.44 19.49
N GLY A 161 18.20 8.09 20.18
CA GLY A 161 18.13 8.12 21.64
C GLY A 161 17.27 7.03 22.26
N LEU A 162 16.41 6.37 21.47
CA LEU A 162 15.52 5.33 21.98
C LEU A 162 16.23 3.98 22.01
N LEU A 163 16.33 3.41 23.21
CA LEU A 163 17.08 2.21 23.52
C LEU A 163 16.16 1.12 24.08
N PHE A 164 16.35 -0.12 23.64
CA PHE A 164 15.59 -1.29 24.08
C PHE A 164 16.50 -2.26 24.78
N ARG A 165 16.07 -2.92 25.86
CA ARG A 165 16.89 -3.94 26.51
C ARG A 165 17.15 -5.09 25.55
N ALA A 166 18.41 -5.32 25.21
CA ALA A 166 18.79 -6.19 24.11
C ALA A 166 18.38 -7.66 24.37
N ALA A 167 18.48 -8.11 25.63
CA ALA A 167 18.03 -9.44 26.05
C ALA A 167 16.54 -9.67 25.77
N GLU A 168 15.70 -8.67 26.02
CA GLU A 168 14.26 -8.76 25.78
C GLU A 168 13.94 -8.74 24.29
N VAL A 169 14.62 -7.89 23.50
CA VAL A 169 14.49 -7.91 22.04
C VAL A 169 14.84 -9.29 21.49
N ALA A 170 15.95 -9.88 21.95
CA ALA A 170 16.35 -11.21 21.51
C ALA A 170 15.31 -12.28 21.85
N VAL A 171 14.82 -12.31 23.09
CA VAL A 171 13.89 -13.35 23.56
C VAL A 171 12.48 -13.11 23.03
N LYS A 172 11.89 -11.95 23.33
CA LYS A 172 10.47 -11.64 23.07
C LYS A 172 10.21 -11.34 21.59
N LEU A 173 11.11 -10.64 20.90
CA LEU A 173 10.91 -10.29 19.49
C LEU A 173 11.41 -11.41 18.55
N LEU A 174 12.56 -12.03 18.85
CA LEU A 174 13.23 -12.94 17.90
C LEU A 174 13.23 -14.41 18.32
N GLY A 175 12.79 -14.75 19.53
CA GLY A 175 12.89 -16.12 20.05
C GLY A 175 14.33 -16.64 20.04
N LEU A 176 15.30 -15.77 20.36
CA LEU A 176 16.72 -16.07 20.49
C LEU A 176 17.09 -16.25 21.95
N THR A 177 18.05 -17.13 22.22
CA THR A 177 18.68 -17.22 23.53
C THR A 177 19.64 -16.03 23.74
N PRO A 178 19.74 -15.47 24.95
CA PRO A 178 20.64 -14.33 25.23
C PRO A 178 22.12 -14.58 24.87
N ARG A 179 22.59 -15.83 24.98
CA ARG A 179 23.95 -16.23 24.56
C ARG A 179 24.22 -15.96 23.07
N ASN A 180 23.22 -16.22 22.21
CA ASN A 180 23.34 -15.98 20.77
C ASN A 180 23.36 -14.49 20.43
N LEU A 181 22.72 -13.65 21.25
CA LEU A 181 22.72 -12.21 21.05
C LEU A 181 24.10 -11.61 21.26
N ARG A 182 24.80 -11.96 22.35
CA ARG A 182 26.17 -11.48 22.60
C ARG A 182 27.09 -11.81 21.43
N GLN A 183 27.10 -13.06 20.98
CA GLN A 183 27.88 -13.46 19.80
C GLN A 183 27.48 -12.72 18.52
N THR A 184 26.23 -12.28 18.40
CA THR A 184 25.75 -11.54 17.24
C THR A 184 26.18 -10.07 17.30
N LEU A 185 26.13 -9.45 18.48
CA LEU A 185 26.50 -8.05 18.68
C LEU A 185 28.01 -7.81 18.66
N TYR A 186 28.81 -8.75 19.20
CA TYR A 186 30.27 -8.61 19.29
C TYR A 186 31.04 -9.03 18.04
N LYS A 187 30.40 -9.69 17.07
CA LYS A 187 30.97 -9.82 15.72
C LYS A 187 30.93 -8.44 15.05
N ASP A 188 31.96 -8.03 14.30
CA ASP A 188 32.24 -6.72 13.65
C ASP A 188 31.10 -6.10 12.79
N ALA A 189 29.90 -6.08 13.33
CA ALA A 189 28.64 -5.91 12.64
C ALA A 189 27.82 -4.80 13.25
N PHE A 190 27.98 -4.59 14.56
CA PHE A 190 27.29 -3.59 15.34
C PHE A 190 28.31 -2.61 15.91
N LEU A 191 27.99 -1.32 15.83
CA LEU A 191 28.83 -0.22 16.27
C LEU A 191 28.48 0.14 17.73
N PRO A 192 29.41 0.00 18.69
CA PRO A 192 29.20 0.47 20.06
C PRO A 192 28.91 1.97 20.07
N GLY A 193 27.91 2.39 20.86
CA GLY A 193 27.46 3.78 20.95
C GLY A 193 26.49 4.22 19.85
N GLU A 194 26.37 3.48 18.75
CA GLU A 194 25.39 3.74 17.68
C GLU A 194 24.30 2.69 17.62
N ASP A 195 24.68 1.42 17.45
CA ASP A 195 23.76 0.30 17.35
C ASP A 195 23.39 -0.25 18.74
N TYR A 196 24.30 -0.18 19.72
CA TYR A 196 24.06 -0.64 21.10
C TYR A 196 24.88 0.14 22.13
N LEU A 197 24.40 0.12 23.37
CA LEU A 197 25.03 0.73 24.54
C LEU A 197 25.17 -0.34 25.63
N THR A 198 26.36 -0.46 26.21
CA THR A 198 26.57 -1.28 27.42
C THR A 198 26.61 -0.35 28.62
N VAL A 199 25.78 -0.63 29.62
CA VAL A 199 25.70 0.12 30.86
C VAL A 199 25.91 -0.82 32.03
N ARG A 200 26.41 -0.29 33.14
CA ARG A 200 26.52 -1.03 34.40
C ARG A 200 25.35 -0.61 35.30
N GLN A 201 24.50 -1.56 35.66
CA GLN A 201 23.38 -1.35 36.56
C GLN A 201 23.48 -2.38 37.69
N ASP A 202 23.61 -1.93 38.93
CA ASP A 202 23.69 -2.78 40.13
C ASP A 202 24.77 -3.87 40.01
N ASP A 203 25.97 -3.48 39.55
CA ASP A 203 27.11 -4.36 39.23
C ASP A 203 26.92 -5.36 38.09
N VAL A 204 25.77 -5.36 37.42
CA VAL A 204 25.50 -6.21 36.25
C VAL A 204 25.67 -5.41 34.95
N ARG A 205 26.39 -6.00 33.98
CA ARG A 205 26.55 -5.41 32.64
C ARG A 205 25.30 -5.67 31.81
N THR A 206 24.53 -4.61 31.55
CA THR A 206 23.32 -4.68 30.73
C THR A 206 23.56 -4.04 29.38
N VAL A 207 23.12 -4.72 28.32
CA VAL A 207 23.19 -4.20 26.94
C VAL A 207 21.82 -3.70 26.52
N TYR A 208 21.78 -2.46 26.06
CA TYR A 208 20.64 -1.87 25.37
C TYR A 208 20.97 -1.70 23.89
N ILE A 209 19.99 -1.89 23.02
CA ILE A 209 20.13 -1.79 21.57
C ILE A 209 19.31 -0.60 21.07
N SER A 210 19.89 0.22 20.20
CA SER A 210 19.16 1.35 19.60
C SER A 210 18.15 0.86 18.58
N PHE A 211 17.19 1.70 18.19
CA PHE A 211 16.27 1.36 17.10
C PHE A 211 17.01 0.94 15.82
N ALA A 212 18.11 1.62 15.47
CA ALA A 212 18.96 1.26 14.33
C ALA A 212 19.61 -0.12 14.51
N GLY A 213 20.10 -0.41 15.72
CA GLY A 213 20.62 -1.73 16.08
C GLY A 213 19.56 -2.83 15.97
N VAL A 214 18.31 -2.58 16.41
CA VAL A 214 17.19 -3.54 16.25
C VAL A 214 16.92 -3.84 14.78
N VAL A 215 16.85 -2.80 13.94
CA VAL A 215 16.68 -2.98 12.48
C VAL A 215 17.84 -3.82 11.91
N ARG A 216 19.08 -3.50 12.26
CA ARG A 216 20.25 -4.27 11.81
C ARG A 216 20.20 -5.73 12.28
N LEU A 217 19.75 -5.96 13.51
CA LEU A 217 19.57 -7.29 14.08
C LEU A 217 18.49 -8.08 13.32
N LEU A 218 17.38 -7.43 12.96
CA LEU A 218 16.33 -8.02 12.12
C LEU A 218 16.88 -8.44 10.75
N TYR A 219 17.64 -7.59 10.06
CA TYR A 219 18.23 -7.95 8.75
C TYR A 219 19.26 -9.09 8.81
N ARG A 220 19.86 -9.35 9.97
CA ARG A 220 20.85 -10.43 10.15
C ARG A 220 20.25 -11.72 10.70
N SER A 221 19.06 -11.64 11.30
CA SER A 221 18.44 -12.78 11.95
C SER A 221 17.75 -13.68 10.91
N ASN A 222 17.97 -14.98 11.02
CA ASN A 222 17.32 -15.99 10.17
C ASN A 222 15.94 -16.41 10.68
N LYS A 223 15.40 -15.71 11.68
CA LYS A 223 14.11 -16.03 12.31
C LYS A 223 12.94 -15.64 11.40
N VAL A 224 11.81 -16.34 11.53
CA VAL A 224 10.63 -16.13 10.68
C VAL A 224 10.13 -14.68 10.76
N LEU A 225 10.02 -14.11 11.96
CA LEU A 225 9.63 -12.71 12.14
C LEU A 225 10.61 -11.74 11.45
N ALA A 226 11.91 -11.98 11.63
CA ALA A 226 12.96 -11.18 11.02
C ALA A 226 12.94 -11.23 9.48
N ARG A 227 12.66 -12.42 8.91
CA ARG A 227 12.44 -12.58 7.47
C ARG A 227 11.22 -11.79 7.00
N ARG A 228 10.08 -11.92 7.67
CA ARG A 228 8.86 -11.15 7.33
C ARG A 228 9.10 -9.64 7.37
N PHE A 229 9.78 -9.14 8.41
CA PHE A 229 10.18 -7.74 8.48
C PHE A 229 11.10 -7.35 7.32
N THR A 230 12.10 -8.18 7.03
CA THR A 230 13.05 -7.95 5.94
C THR A 230 12.35 -7.91 4.58
N ASP A 231 11.43 -8.84 4.34
CA ASP A 231 10.63 -8.91 3.11
C ASP A 231 9.74 -7.68 2.98
N TRP A 232 9.00 -7.33 4.04
CA TRP A 232 8.17 -6.12 4.07
C TRP A 232 8.98 -4.84 3.82
N ALA A 233 10.09 -4.65 4.55
CA ALA A 233 10.92 -3.46 4.42
C ALA A 233 11.59 -3.40 3.04
N THR A 234 12.07 -4.54 2.52
CA THR A 234 12.67 -4.63 1.19
C THR A 234 11.66 -4.34 0.09
N GLU A 235 10.44 -4.86 0.19
CA GLU A 235 9.35 -4.56 -0.75
C GLU A 235 9.07 -3.05 -0.77
N LYS A 236 8.91 -2.42 0.41
CA LYS A 236 8.60 -0.99 0.48
C LYS A 236 9.75 -0.13 -0.06
N LEU A 237 11.00 -0.46 0.31
CA LEU A 237 12.18 0.24 -0.18
C LEU A 237 12.39 0.02 -1.69
N PHE A 238 12.12 -1.18 -2.19
CA PHE A 238 12.21 -1.51 -3.61
C PHE A 238 11.19 -0.71 -4.40
N VAL A 239 9.91 -0.72 -3.99
CA VAL A 239 8.87 0.08 -4.65
C VAL A 239 9.26 1.55 -4.64
N LEU A 240 9.69 2.09 -3.49
CA LEU A 240 10.10 3.49 -3.38
C LEU A 240 11.30 3.86 -4.27
N LYS A 241 12.23 2.92 -4.51
CA LYS A 241 13.48 3.19 -5.23
C LYS A 241 13.43 2.87 -6.72
N ALA A 242 12.72 1.80 -7.08
CA ALA A 242 12.77 1.14 -8.38
C ALA A 242 11.40 0.68 -8.89
N GLY A 243 10.32 0.87 -8.12
CA GLY A 243 8.97 0.67 -8.63
C GLY A 243 8.65 1.65 -9.75
N ASP A 244 7.74 1.27 -10.64
CA ASP A 244 7.15 2.20 -11.61
C ASP A 244 6.35 3.31 -10.90
N ASP A 245 6.04 4.39 -11.64
CA ASP A 245 5.34 5.56 -11.10
C ASP A 245 4.00 5.20 -10.44
N HIS A 246 3.29 4.18 -10.95
CA HIS A 246 2.01 3.74 -10.38
C HIS A 246 2.22 3.01 -9.05
N SER A 247 3.17 2.08 -8.99
CA SER A 247 3.54 1.36 -7.77
C SER A 247 4.07 2.30 -6.68
N GLN A 248 4.90 3.28 -7.06
CA GLN A 248 5.38 4.33 -6.16
C GLN A 248 4.24 5.21 -5.65
N ALA A 249 3.37 5.67 -6.54
CA ALA A 249 2.21 6.49 -6.17
C ALA A 249 1.27 5.74 -5.22
N GLY A 250 1.03 4.44 -5.44
CA GLY A 250 0.22 3.60 -4.55
C GLY A 250 0.85 3.46 -3.15
N LEU A 251 2.16 3.23 -3.06
CA LEU A 251 2.85 3.17 -1.77
C LEU A 251 2.78 4.51 -1.03
N VAL A 252 3.04 5.62 -1.73
CA VAL A 252 3.00 6.97 -1.14
C VAL A 252 1.57 7.35 -0.76
N SER A 253 0.56 6.99 -1.56
CA SER A 253 -0.83 7.29 -1.23
C SER A 253 -1.32 6.52 -0.02
N ASN A 254 -0.87 5.28 0.18
CA ASN A 254 -1.22 4.51 1.36
C ASN A 254 -0.65 5.15 2.64
N ILE A 255 0.54 5.78 2.55
CA ILE A 255 1.20 6.40 3.69
C ILE A 255 0.71 7.84 3.93
N LEU A 256 0.50 8.63 2.88
CA LEU A 256 0.27 10.08 2.97
C LEU A 256 -1.09 10.55 2.45
N GLY A 257 -1.88 9.67 1.82
CA GLY A 257 -3.08 10.03 1.07
C GLY A 257 -2.80 10.55 -0.34
N VAL A 258 -3.86 10.65 -1.14
CA VAL A 258 -3.81 11.07 -2.55
C VAL A 258 -3.86 12.60 -2.65
N PRO A 259 -2.98 13.25 -3.43
CA PRO A 259 -3.11 14.68 -3.74
C PRO A 259 -4.52 15.03 -4.22
N VAL A 260 -5.03 16.17 -3.76
CA VAL A 260 -6.43 16.54 -3.98
C VAL A 260 -6.78 16.69 -5.47
N GLU A 261 -5.83 17.08 -6.31
CA GLU A 261 -5.97 17.24 -7.75
C GLU A 261 -6.28 15.90 -8.43
N ILE A 262 -5.54 14.84 -8.04
CA ILE A 262 -5.76 13.48 -8.53
C ILE A 262 -7.11 12.96 -8.04
N ALA A 263 -7.40 13.14 -6.74
CA ALA A 263 -8.69 12.74 -6.18
C ALA A 263 -9.87 13.43 -6.90
N LEU A 264 -9.76 14.72 -7.20
CA LEU A 264 -10.75 15.46 -7.97
C LEU A 264 -10.92 14.89 -9.38
N SER A 265 -9.84 14.55 -10.07
CA SER A 265 -9.90 13.99 -11.43
C SER A 265 -10.68 12.66 -11.50
N ILE A 266 -10.64 11.87 -10.42
CA ILE A 266 -11.39 10.61 -10.30
C ILE A 266 -12.83 10.90 -9.88
N LEU A 267 -13.02 11.70 -8.82
CA LEU A 267 -14.33 11.98 -8.24
C LEU A 267 -15.25 12.78 -9.17
N GLN A 268 -14.69 13.63 -10.04
CA GLN A 268 -15.46 14.36 -11.06
C GLN A 268 -15.99 13.46 -12.17
N LYS A 269 -15.35 12.30 -12.39
CA LYS A 269 -15.83 11.30 -13.35
C LYS A 269 -16.96 10.44 -12.79
N CYS A 270 -17.23 10.52 -11.48
CA CYS A 270 -18.37 9.83 -10.88
C CYS A 270 -19.67 10.49 -11.37
N PRO A 271 -20.53 9.79 -12.13
CA PRO A 271 -21.73 10.38 -12.72
C PRO A 271 -22.82 10.67 -11.68
N LEU A 272 -22.69 10.14 -10.46
CA LEU A 272 -23.70 10.24 -9.41
C LEU A 272 -23.17 11.03 -8.21
N PRO A 273 -23.96 11.99 -7.67
CA PRO A 273 -23.63 12.64 -6.42
C PRO A 273 -23.82 11.64 -5.27
N CYS A 274 -22.75 10.95 -4.91
CA CYS A 274 -22.77 10.03 -3.79
C CYS A 274 -22.69 10.79 -2.46
N ALA A 275 -23.53 10.38 -1.51
CA ALA A 275 -23.40 10.83 -0.15
C ALA A 275 -22.18 10.18 0.50
N GLN A 276 -21.37 10.98 1.19
CA GLN A 276 -20.13 10.48 1.76
C GLN A 276 -19.66 11.24 3.00
N VAL A 277 -18.96 10.52 3.87
CA VAL A 277 -18.18 11.07 4.98
C VAL A 277 -16.71 10.89 4.65
N TYR A 278 -15.96 11.98 4.53
CA TYR A 278 -14.57 11.98 4.05
C TYR A 278 -13.58 12.44 5.13
N LEU A 279 -12.33 12.04 4.93
CA LEU A 279 -11.15 12.43 5.70
C LEU A 279 -10.14 13.08 4.77
N LEU A 280 -9.74 14.32 5.09
CA LEU A 280 -8.65 15.03 4.42
C LEU A 280 -7.51 15.26 5.40
N THR A 281 -6.26 15.20 4.93
CA THR A 281 -5.16 15.87 5.64
C THR A 281 -5.00 17.29 5.10
N LEU A 282 -4.58 18.21 5.96
CA LEU A 282 -4.25 19.59 5.60
C LEU A 282 -2.75 19.87 5.65
N GLY A 283 -1.96 18.97 6.26
CA GLY A 283 -0.52 19.09 6.47
C GLY A 283 -0.09 18.78 7.90
N SER A 284 1.20 18.94 8.20
CA SER A 284 1.75 18.74 9.55
C SER A 284 1.50 19.94 10.46
N VAL A 285 1.36 19.72 11.77
CA VAL A 285 1.22 20.77 12.79
C VAL A 285 2.34 21.80 12.68
N GLY A 286 3.61 21.39 12.54
CA GLY A 286 4.73 22.34 12.47
C GLY A 286 4.62 23.35 11.31
N LYS A 287 4.20 22.88 10.13
CA LYS A 287 3.97 23.73 8.95
C LYS A 287 2.78 24.69 9.12
N LEU A 288 1.77 24.26 9.88
CA LEU A 288 0.48 24.93 10.02
C LEU A 288 0.33 25.71 11.32
N ARG A 289 1.22 25.55 12.29
CA ARG A 289 1.08 26.13 13.64
C ARG A 289 0.87 27.63 13.60
N LYS A 290 1.71 28.34 12.83
CA LYS A 290 1.64 29.80 12.66
C LYS A 290 0.47 30.22 11.78
N THR A 291 0.24 29.54 10.66
CA THR A 291 -0.76 29.94 9.65
C THR A 291 -2.18 29.59 10.06
N MET A 292 -2.35 28.54 10.87
CA MET A 292 -3.62 28.13 11.48
C MET A 292 -3.76 28.53 12.95
N GLY A 293 -2.78 29.22 13.54
CA GLY A 293 -2.87 29.70 14.92
C GLY A 293 -3.07 28.58 15.94
N ILE A 294 -2.44 27.42 15.73
CA ILE A 294 -2.61 26.23 16.56
C ILE A 294 -1.95 26.46 17.92
N LYS A 295 -2.76 26.44 18.99
CA LYS A 295 -2.34 26.72 20.37
C LYS A 295 -1.93 25.49 21.16
N ASN A 296 -2.24 24.28 20.69
CA ASN A 296 -1.86 23.04 21.36
C ASN A 296 -0.35 23.01 21.61
N LYS A 297 0.07 23.40 22.81
CA LYS A 297 1.49 23.49 23.18
C LYS A 297 2.16 22.12 23.16
N ASN A 298 1.39 21.10 23.52
CA ASN A 298 1.88 19.72 23.65
C ASN A 298 1.72 18.92 22.35
N ALA A 299 1.07 19.46 21.31
CA ALA A 299 0.97 18.75 20.03
C ALA A 299 2.34 18.79 19.32
N PRO A 300 2.99 17.64 19.07
CA PRO A 300 4.24 17.58 18.32
C PRO A 300 4.11 18.12 16.89
N ASP A 301 5.18 18.73 16.38
CA ASP A 301 5.18 19.34 15.03
C ASP A 301 5.02 18.33 13.89
N ASN A 302 5.35 17.07 14.13
CA ASN A 302 5.18 15.97 13.17
C ASN A 302 3.75 15.40 13.14
N HIS A 303 2.86 15.81 14.05
CA HIS A 303 1.45 15.39 13.99
C HIS A 303 0.75 15.95 12.77
N ILE A 304 -0.34 15.31 12.36
CA ILE A 304 -1.08 15.59 11.14
C ILE A 304 -2.36 16.35 11.49
N VAL A 305 -2.60 17.47 10.82
CA VAL A 305 -3.87 18.18 10.89
C VAL A 305 -4.83 17.55 9.89
N VAL A 306 -5.96 17.05 10.37
CA VAL A 306 -6.98 16.41 9.54
C VAL A 306 -8.30 17.15 9.61
N LYS A 307 -9.09 17.02 8.54
CA LYS A 307 -10.46 17.50 8.45
C LYS A 307 -11.40 16.34 8.15
N VAL A 308 -12.40 16.18 9.02
CA VAL A 308 -13.55 15.29 8.82
C VAL A 308 -14.71 16.11 8.28
N GLY A 309 -15.43 15.58 7.30
CA GLY A 309 -16.66 16.23 6.85
C GLY A 309 -17.58 15.29 6.10
N ALA A 310 -18.82 15.72 5.90
CA ALA A 310 -19.81 15.01 5.12
C ALA A 310 -20.30 15.85 3.94
N THR A 311 -20.82 15.18 2.91
CA THR A 311 -21.50 15.82 1.78
C THR A 311 -22.53 14.87 1.19
N GLY A 312 -23.73 15.38 0.90
CA GLY A 312 -24.75 14.68 0.12
C GLY A 312 -24.79 15.08 -1.36
N ARG A 313 -23.96 16.06 -1.77
CA ARG A 313 -23.95 16.63 -3.13
C ARG A 313 -22.76 16.13 -3.97
N GLY A 314 -22.04 15.13 -3.47
CA GLY A 314 -20.82 14.60 -4.08
C GLY A 314 -19.53 15.15 -3.47
N ALA A 315 -18.50 14.31 -3.53
CA ALA A 315 -17.15 14.53 -3.04
C ALA A 315 -16.44 15.69 -3.72
N ALA A 316 -16.44 15.66 -5.06
CA ALA A 316 -15.62 16.53 -5.88
C ALA A 316 -15.95 18.00 -5.66
N VAL A 317 -17.25 18.31 -5.58
CA VAL A 317 -17.74 19.67 -5.30
C VAL A 317 -17.24 20.14 -3.95
N ARG A 318 -17.43 19.33 -2.90
CA ARG A 318 -17.07 19.71 -1.54
C ARG A 318 -15.56 19.84 -1.35
N ILE A 319 -14.79 18.96 -1.97
CA ILE A 319 -13.33 19.02 -1.96
C ILE A 319 -12.84 20.25 -2.73
N SER A 320 -13.44 20.59 -3.87
CA SER A 320 -13.11 21.82 -4.62
C SER A 320 -13.40 23.08 -3.80
N GLU A 321 -14.50 23.10 -3.03
CA GLU A 321 -14.78 24.17 -2.07
C GLU A 321 -13.68 24.26 -0.99
N HIS A 322 -13.17 23.12 -0.50
CA HIS A 322 -12.06 23.11 0.44
C HIS A 322 -10.76 23.60 -0.19
N VAL A 323 -10.47 23.25 -1.44
CA VAL A 323 -9.32 23.80 -2.18
C VAL A 323 -9.46 25.33 -2.30
N GLY A 324 -10.63 25.83 -2.70
CA GLY A 324 -10.88 27.28 -2.81
C GLY A 324 -10.87 28.03 -1.48
N GLY A 325 -11.13 27.34 -0.37
CA GLY A 325 -11.11 27.88 0.99
C GLY A 325 -9.75 27.71 1.68
N PHE A 326 -9.39 26.48 2.00
CA PHE A 326 -8.16 26.12 2.70
C PHE A 326 -6.90 26.28 1.84
N GLY A 327 -6.97 26.05 0.52
CA GLY A 327 -5.79 26.14 -0.35
C GLY A 327 -5.16 27.54 -0.43
N LYS A 328 -5.88 28.58 0.02
CA LYS A 328 -5.36 29.95 0.13
C LYS A 328 -4.44 30.14 1.34
N ILE A 329 -4.42 29.20 2.28
CA ILE A 329 -3.64 29.29 3.51
C ILE A 329 -2.22 28.80 3.21
N LYS A 330 -1.23 29.61 3.59
CA LYS A 330 0.17 29.26 3.39
C LYS A 330 0.52 27.93 4.08
N ASN A 331 1.27 27.08 3.37
CA ASN A 331 1.73 25.76 3.78
C ASN A 331 0.63 24.69 3.97
N ILE A 332 -0.62 24.94 3.54
CA ILE A 332 -1.61 23.87 3.46
C ILE A 332 -1.32 22.95 2.29
N GLU A 333 -1.47 21.67 2.56
CA GLU A 333 -1.36 20.58 1.61
C GLU A 333 -2.57 19.67 1.80
N ILE A 334 -3.58 19.86 0.94
CA ILE A 334 -4.81 19.09 1.01
C ILE A 334 -4.57 17.74 0.35
N ARG A 335 -4.76 16.66 1.11
CA ARG A 335 -4.74 15.29 0.57
C ARG A 335 -6.02 14.57 0.96
N PHE A 336 -6.56 13.81 0.03
CA PHE A 336 -7.69 12.94 0.25
C PHE A 336 -7.20 11.61 0.81
N VAL A 337 -7.61 11.27 2.04
CA VAL A 337 -7.17 10.04 2.71
C VAL A 337 -8.16 8.93 2.43
N LYS A 338 -9.42 9.14 2.82
CA LYS A 338 -10.46 8.11 2.78
C LYS A 338 -11.84 8.74 2.71
N ALA A 339 -12.81 7.99 2.21
CA ALA A 339 -14.22 8.32 2.35
C ALA A 339 -15.05 7.07 2.57
N ILE A 340 -16.12 7.25 3.34
CA ILE A 340 -17.23 6.31 3.49
C ILE A 340 -18.30 6.73 2.51
N TRP A 341 -18.53 5.91 1.50
CA TRP A 341 -19.67 6.01 0.58
C TRP A 341 -20.89 5.46 1.29
N THR A 342 -21.94 6.25 1.41
CA THR A 342 -23.12 5.90 2.23
C THR A 342 -24.39 6.30 1.50
N ASP A 343 -25.50 5.68 1.86
CA ASP A 343 -26.79 6.15 1.41
C ASP A 343 -27.12 7.52 2.06
N PRO A 344 -27.80 8.43 1.34
CA PRO A 344 -28.12 9.77 1.87
C PRO A 344 -28.86 9.77 3.21
N HIS A 345 -29.69 8.75 3.47
CA HIS A 345 -30.44 8.63 4.72
C HIS A 345 -29.57 8.19 5.91
N LEU A 346 -28.44 7.53 5.67
CA LEU A 346 -27.46 7.12 6.70
C LEU A 346 -26.36 8.17 6.92
N LEU A 347 -26.19 9.13 6.00
CA LEU A 347 -25.12 10.13 6.01
C LEU A 347 -24.99 10.86 7.35
N SER A 348 -26.10 11.37 7.90
CA SER A 348 -26.07 12.12 9.16
C SER A 348 -25.68 11.24 10.35
N THR A 349 -26.12 9.98 10.36
CA THR A 349 -25.79 9.02 11.42
C THR A 349 -24.32 8.64 11.36
N CYS A 350 -23.83 8.32 10.16
CA CYS A 350 -22.42 8.01 9.92
C CYS A 350 -21.52 9.20 10.33
N GLU A 351 -21.83 10.41 9.87
CA GLU A 351 -21.06 11.62 10.22
C GLU A 351 -20.99 11.84 11.74
N LYS A 352 -22.11 11.63 12.46
CA LYS A 352 -22.16 11.78 13.91
C LYS A 352 -21.24 10.78 14.61
N GLU A 353 -21.27 9.51 14.22
CA GLU A 353 -20.43 8.47 14.82
C GLU A 353 -18.94 8.73 14.56
N VAL A 354 -18.58 9.07 13.32
CA VAL A 354 -17.20 9.45 12.97
C VAL A 354 -16.76 10.65 13.80
N LYS A 355 -17.53 11.75 13.81
CA LYS A 355 -17.18 12.95 14.60
C LYS A 355 -17.11 12.65 16.09
N GLN A 356 -17.95 11.76 16.62
CA GLN A 356 -17.94 11.37 18.02
C GLN A 356 -16.64 10.64 18.39
N TYR A 357 -16.15 9.74 17.52
CA TYR A 357 -14.85 9.07 17.71
C TYR A 357 -13.71 10.08 17.78
N PHE A 358 -13.63 11.04 16.86
CA PHE A 358 -12.57 12.06 16.93
C PHE A 358 -12.71 12.97 18.16
N ARG A 359 -13.93 13.25 18.62
CA ARG A 359 -14.19 14.08 19.80
C ARG A 359 -13.90 13.36 21.13
N SER A 360 -13.93 12.03 21.16
CA SER A 360 -13.60 11.26 22.36
C SER A 360 -12.10 11.22 22.66
N HIS A 361 -11.25 11.59 21.69
CA HIS A 361 -9.81 11.73 21.85
C HIS A 361 -9.49 13.18 22.20
N GLU A 362 -9.43 13.48 23.50
CA GLU A 362 -9.19 14.83 24.02
C GLU A 362 -7.88 15.42 23.48
N GLU A 363 -6.87 14.57 23.32
CA GLU A 363 -5.55 14.90 22.81
C GLU A 363 -5.53 15.23 21.30
N TRP A 364 -6.61 14.91 20.57
CA TRP A 364 -6.75 15.25 19.15
C TRP A 364 -7.48 16.56 18.88
N LYS A 365 -8.07 17.18 19.91
CA LYS A 365 -8.78 18.45 19.75
C LYS A 365 -7.81 19.56 19.34
N ILE A 366 -8.19 20.33 18.33
CA ILE A 366 -7.42 21.49 17.89
C ILE A 366 -7.86 22.75 18.64
N GLU A 367 -6.94 23.36 19.36
CA GLU A 367 -7.11 24.69 19.93
C GLU A 367 -6.53 25.71 18.95
N THR A 368 -7.30 26.72 18.56
CA THR A 368 -6.83 27.77 17.64
C THR A 368 -7.04 29.17 18.22
N THR A 369 -6.13 30.11 17.94
CA THR A 369 -6.40 31.54 18.10
C THR A 369 -7.34 32.00 17.00
N GLY A 370 -8.56 32.41 17.36
CA GLY A 370 -9.32 33.46 16.65
C GLY A 370 -9.26 33.39 15.12
N TRP A 371 -9.70 32.27 14.54
CA TRP A 371 -10.04 32.25 13.13
C TRP A 371 -11.34 33.04 12.94
N GLU A 372 -11.22 34.34 12.71
CA GLU A 372 -12.37 35.17 12.38
C GLU A 372 -12.84 34.84 10.96
N THR A 373 -13.81 33.93 10.84
CA THR A 373 -14.51 33.77 9.57
C THR A 373 -15.58 34.85 9.46
N TRP A 374 -15.37 35.77 8.52
CA TRP A 374 -16.39 36.71 8.08
C TRP A 374 -17.34 35.95 7.15
N ARG A 375 -18.58 35.76 7.60
CA ARG A 375 -19.67 35.24 6.77
C ARG A 375 -20.81 36.25 6.85
N ASP A 376 -21.29 36.72 5.70
CA ASP A 376 -22.41 37.68 5.57
C ASP A 376 -22.26 38.95 6.43
N GLY A 377 -21.05 39.51 6.51
CA GLY A 377 -20.77 40.74 7.26
C GLY A 377 -20.89 40.60 8.79
N LYS A 378 -21.08 39.38 9.32
CA LYS A 378 -21.15 39.12 10.76
C LYS A 378 -19.91 38.38 11.25
N LYS A 379 -19.41 38.83 12.41
CA LYS A 379 -18.31 38.21 13.12
C LYS A 379 -18.81 36.91 13.76
N HIS A 380 -18.46 35.77 13.19
CA HIS A 380 -18.69 34.49 13.84
C HIS A 380 -17.51 34.20 14.76
N SER A 381 -17.79 34.17 16.07
CA SER A 381 -16.90 33.54 17.05
C SER A 381 -16.64 32.12 16.58
N THR A 382 -15.37 31.77 16.36
CA THR A 382 -14.92 30.41 16.10
C THR A 382 -15.03 29.59 17.38
N ALA A 383 -16.27 29.28 17.76
CA ALA A 383 -16.53 28.05 18.48
C ALA A 383 -15.80 26.95 17.70
N GLU A 384 -14.91 26.25 18.41
CA GLU A 384 -14.09 25.12 17.99
C GLU A 384 -14.53 24.56 16.64
N ARG A 385 -13.65 24.62 15.63
CA ARG A 385 -13.89 23.93 14.35
C ARG A 385 -13.94 22.43 14.65
N SER A 386 -15.11 21.95 15.06
CA SER A 386 -15.38 20.59 15.57
C SER A 386 -15.28 19.49 14.50
N GLU A 387 -14.65 19.85 13.38
CA GLU A 387 -14.42 19.08 12.18
C GLU A 387 -12.92 19.00 11.84
N ILE A 388 -12.05 19.70 12.58
CA ILE A 388 -10.60 19.68 12.39
C ILE A 388 -9.95 19.10 13.65
N PHE A 389 -9.01 18.19 13.46
CA PHE A 389 -8.34 17.46 14.55
C PHE A 389 -6.84 17.36 14.28
N ILE A 390 -6.07 17.10 15.32
CA ILE A 390 -4.64 16.80 15.25
C ILE A 390 -4.48 15.32 15.61
N ILE A 391 -3.97 14.51 14.68
CA ILE A 391 -3.73 13.09 14.94
C ILE A 391 -2.23 12.77 14.88
N PRO A 392 -1.73 11.85 15.74
CA PRO A 392 -0.39 11.31 15.56
C PRO A 392 -0.27 10.55 14.23
N PRO A 393 0.88 10.58 13.54
CA PRO A 393 1.04 9.88 12.26
C PRO A 393 0.77 8.38 12.35
N GLN A 394 1.18 7.74 13.44
CA GLN A 394 0.95 6.31 13.68
C GLN A 394 -0.53 5.95 13.84
N GLU A 395 -1.39 6.90 14.20
CA GLU A 395 -2.84 6.66 14.35
C GLU A 395 -3.59 6.82 13.01
N LEU A 396 -2.95 7.36 11.96
CA LEU A 396 -3.60 7.53 10.66
C LEU A 396 -4.05 6.18 10.08
N ASP A 397 -3.23 5.13 10.21
CA ASP A 397 -3.58 3.79 9.75
C ASP A 397 -4.75 3.19 10.54
N ASN A 398 -4.80 3.42 11.86
CA ASN A 398 -5.91 2.98 12.69
C ASN A 398 -7.22 3.69 12.31
N VAL A 399 -7.14 5.01 12.07
CA VAL A 399 -8.28 5.79 11.57
C VAL A 399 -8.73 5.29 10.19
N GLN A 400 -7.82 4.96 9.29
CA GLN A 400 -8.17 4.39 7.98
C GLN A 400 -8.91 3.05 8.12
N LYS A 401 -8.43 2.16 8.98
CA LYS A 401 -9.10 0.88 9.29
C LYS A 401 -10.50 1.09 9.87
N LEU A 402 -10.70 2.11 10.71
CA LEU A 402 -12.02 2.47 11.23
C LEU A 402 -12.94 3.00 10.14
N TYR A 403 -12.42 3.78 9.18
CA TYR A 403 -13.19 4.16 7.99
C TYR A 403 -13.62 2.94 7.17
N ASP A 404 -12.79 1.89 7.07
CA ASP A 404 -13.18 0.64 6.42
C ASP A 404 -14.29 -0.10 7.20
N ALA A 405 -14.18 -0.14 8.53
CA ALA A 405 -15.23 -0.71 9.39
C ALA A 405 -16.55 0.08 9.29
N TRP A 406 -16.49 1.41 9.25
CA TRP A 406 -17.66 2.26 9.03
C TRP A 406 -18.21 2.14 7.61
N GLN A 407 -17.36 1.93 6.60
CA GLN A 407 -17.79 1.63 5.24
C GLN A 407 -18.58 0.32 5.17
N ALA A 408 -18.15 -0.71 5.90
CA ALA A 408 -18.91 -1.96 6.01
C ALA A 408 -20.26 -1.75 6.72
N LYS A 409 -20.30 -0.90 7.76
CA LYS A 409 -21.50 -0.62 8.56
C LYS A 409 -22.52 0.29 7.87
N TYR A 410 -22.06 1.33 7.18
CA TYR A 410 -22.88 2.41 6.61
C TYR A 410 -22.89 2.42 5.07
N GLY A 411 -22.17 1.50 4.43
CA GLY A 411 -22.07 1.43 2.98
C GLY A 411 -23.40 1.30 2.26
N GLY A 412 -24.40 0.71 2.92
CA GLY A 412 -25.71 0.48 2.34
C GLY A 412 -25.59 -0.24 1.00
N GLY A 413 -26.33 0.20 -0.01
CA GLY A 413 -26.27 -0.38 -1.36
C GLY A 413 -24.90 -0.27 -2.04
N TYR A 414 -24.06 0.69 -1.63
CA TYR A 414 -22.70 0.81 -2.19
C TYR A 414 -21.79 -0.36 -1.80
N ALA A 415 -21.99 -0.95 -0.61
CA ALA A 415 -21.21 -2.11 -0.19
C ALA A 415 -21.45 -3.31 -1.12
N ASP A 416 -22.70 -3.50 -1.57
CA ASP A 416 -23.05 -4.58 -2.49
C ASP A 416 -22.50 -4.33 -3.90
N VAL A 417 -22.50 -3.08 -4.35
CA VAL A 417 -21.87 -2.68 -5.62
C VAL A 417 -20.35 -2.90 -5.57
N LEU A 418 -19.70 -2.55 -4.45
CA LEU A 418 -18.26 -2.79 -4.27
C LEU A 418 -17.93 -4.28 -4.32
N LYS A 419 -18.66 -5.12 -3.58
CA LYS A 419 -18.49 -6.58 -3.64
C LYS A 419 -18.71 -7.15 -5.04
N THR A 420 -19.71 -6.63 -5.75
CA THR A 420 -19.99 -7.06 -7.13
C THR A 420 -18.85 -6.66 -8.07
N ASN A 421 -18.32 -5.44 -7.92
CA ASN A 421 -17.17 -4.99 -8.70
C ASN A 421 -15.90 -5.81 -8.40
N GLU A 422 -15.64 -6.15 -7.14
CA GLU A 422 -14.51 -7.01 -6.75
C GLU A 422 -14.64 -8.40 -7.39
N ALA A 423 -15.82 -9.02 -7.30
CA ALA A 423 -16.10 -10.31 -7.93
C ALA A 423 -15.96 -10.25 -9.46
N LEU A 424 -16.41 -9.17 -10.09
CA LEU A 424 -16.25 -8.97 -11.54
C LEU A 424 -14.79 -8.78 -11.94
N GLN A 425 -14.00 -8.04 -11.14
CA GLN A 425 -12.56 -7.87 -11.39
C GLN A 425 -11.81 -9.20 -11.24
N GLU A 426 -12.15 -10.02 -10.26
CA GLU A 426 -11.57 -11.35 -10.10
C GLU A 426 -11.94 -12.27 -11.27
N ALA A 427 -13.21 -12.27 -11.69
CA ALA A 427 -13.65 -13.02 -12.86
C ALA A 427 -12.94 -12.56 -14.15
N LEU A 428 -12.64 -11.27 -14.28
CA LEU A 428 -11.92 -10.71 -15.41
C LEU A 428 -10.45 -11.17 -15.41
N ARG A 429 -9.75 -11.09 -14.26
CA ARG A 429 -8.39 -11.63 -14.11
C ARG A 429 -8.32 -13.11 -14.48
N HIS A 430 -9.26 -13.91 -13.99
CA HIS A 430 -9.32 -15.33 -14.32
C HIS A 430 -9.51 -15.59 -15.83
N LYS A 431 -10.30 -14.74 -16.52
CA LYS A 431 -10.44 -14.82 -17.98
C LYS A 431 -9.15 -14.43 -18.71
N GLU A 432 -8.46 -13.39 -18.25
CA GLU A 432 -7.16 -12.99 -18.82
C GLU A 432 -6.12 -14.12 -18.68
N ASP A 433 -6.08 -14.79 -17.52
CA ASP A 433 -5.22 -15.96 -17.31
C ASP A 433 -5.60 -17.13 -18.25
N GLN A 434 -6.90 -17.39 -18.43
CA GLN A 434 -7.38 -18.41 -19.37
C GLN A 434 -6.99 -18.09 -20.81
N GLU A 435 -7.11 -16.83 -21.22
CA GLU A 435 -6.72 -16.37 -22.56
C GLU A 435 -5.21 -16.49 -22.77
N ALA A 436 -4.39 -16.18 -21.75
CA ALA A 436 -2.94 -16.36 -21.80
C ALA A 436 -2.55 -17.84 -22.00
N VAL A 437 -3.17 -18.75 -21.23
CA VAL A 437 -2.94 -20.20 -21.38
C VAL A 437 -3.36 -20.70 -22.76
N LEU A 438 -4.50 -20.23 -23.28
CA LEU A 438 -4.96 -20.59 -24.63
C LEU A 438 -4.01 -20.07 -25.72
N ALA A 439 -3.45 -18.88 -25.55
CA ALA A 439 -2.47 -18.32 -26.47
C ALA A 439 -1.18 -19.16 -26.49
N ASP A 440 -0.70 -19.61 -25.32
CA ASP A 440 0.47 -20.48 -25.22
C ASP A 440 0.24 -21.85 -25.88
N LEU A 441 -0.91 -22.49 -25.61
CA LEU A 441 -1.30 -23.74 -26.27
C LEU A 441 -1.41 -23.58 -27.80
N HIS A 442 -1.93 -22.45 -28.27
CA HIS A 442 -1.99 -22.14 -29.70
C HIS A 442 -0.57 -22.03 -30.29
N ASN A 443 0.33 -21.33 -29.62
CA ASN A 443 1.72 -21.18 -30.05
C ASN A 443 2.48 -22.52 -30.07
N GLU A 444 2.25 -23.40 -29.10
CA GLU A 444 2.82 -24.76 -29.09
C GLU A 444 2.30 -25.60 -30.26
N ARG A 445 1.01 -25.49 -30.57
CA ARG A 445 0.41 -26.17 -31.72
C ARG A 445 0.99 -25.67 -33.04
N LEU A 446 1.22 -24.37 -33.18
CA LEU A 446 1.88 -23.78 -34.36
C LEU A 446 3.32 -24.31 -34.50
N ARG A 447 4.10 -24.30 -33.42
CA ARG A 447 5.47 -24.86 -33.42
C ARG A 447 5.49 -26.34 -33.81
N SER A 448 4.54 -27.13 -33.32
CA SER A 448 4.42 -28.55 -33.68
C SER A 448 4.14 -28.73 -35.17
N ARG A 449 3.26 -27.91 -35.74
CA ARG A 449 2.98 -27.90 -37.19
C ARG A 449 4.19 -27.47 -38.02
N ASP A 450 4.95 -26.48 -37.57
CA ASP A 450 6.17 -26.05 -38.27
C ASP A 450 7.20 -27.18 -38.34
N ILE A 451 7.32 -27.98 -37.28
CA ILE A 451 8.18 -29.18 -37.25
C ILE A 451 7.69 -30.23 -38.26
N GLU A 452 6.38 -30.49 -38.32
CA GLU A 452 5.78 -31.44 -39.28
C GLU A 452 6.00 -30.98 -40.72
N ILE A 453 5.77 -29.71 -41.01
CA ILE A 453 6.00 -29.11 -42.34
C ILE A 453 7.47 -29.23 -42.72
N ALA A 454 8.39 -28.93 -41.80
CA ALA A 454 9.84 -29.06 -42.03
C ALA A 454 10.27 -30.52 -42.24
N ALA A 455 9.62 -31.49 -41.59
CA ALA A 455 9.85 -32.91 -41.83
C ALA A 455 9.36 -33.33 -43.21
N ALA A 456 8.14 -32.95 -43.59
CA ALA A 456 7.58 -33.22 -44.92
C ALA A 456 8.42 -32.60 -46.05
N ALA A 457 8.89 -31.35 -45.87
CA ALA A 457 9.75 -30.67 -46.83
C ALA A 457 11.10 -31.41 -47.03
N ARG A 458 11.69 -31.96 -45.96
CA ARG A 458 12.90 -32.78 -46.05
C ARG A 458 12.65 -34.10 -46.80
N GLU A 459 11.51 -34.73 -46.58
CA GLU A 459 11.13 -35.97 -47.28
C GLU A 459 10.94 -35.72 -48.78
N ILE A 460 10.22 -34.66 -49.15
CA ILE A 460 10.04 -34.24 -50.55
C ILE A 460 11.41 -33.97 -51.20
N ALA A 461 12.29 -33.20 -50.55
CA ALA A 461 13.63 -32.94 -51.05
C ALA A 461 14.48 -34.22 -51.21
N GLY A 462 14.25 -35.22 -50.36
CA GLY A 462 14.87 -36.55 -50.49
C GLY A 462 14.40 -37.27 -51.76
N ARG A 463 13.09 -37.32 -51.98
CA ARG A 463 12.48 -37.93 -53.18
C ARG A 463 12.90 -37.22 -54.46
N ASP A 464 12.99 -35.89 -54.45
CA ASP A 464 13.44 -35.11 -55.61
C ASP A 464 14.88 -35.46 -56.02
N ARG A 465 15.77 -35.67 -55.05
CA ARG A 465 17.15 -36.12 -55.32
C ARG A 465 17.19 -37.54 -55.89
N GLU A 466 16.35 -38.44 -55.39
CA GLU A 466 16.24 -39.81 -55.90
C GLU A 466 15.73 -39.82 -57.35
N ILE A 467 14.69 -39.04 -57.64
CA ILE A 467 14.17 -38.85 -59.00
C ILE A 467 15.27 -38.33 -59.94
N GLU A 468 16.06 -37.36 -59.49
CA GLU A 468 17.16 -36.81 -60.29
C GLU A 468 18.26 -37.84 -60.56
N LEU A 469 18.62 -38.65 -59.56
CA LEU A 469 19.55 -39.76 -59.73
C LEU A 469 19.04 -40.81 -60.72
N LEU A 470 17.75 -41.18 -60.62
CA LEU A 470 17.11 -42.12 -61.54
C LEU A 470 17.08 -41.59 -62.98
N LYS A 471 16.81 -40.28 -63.16
CA LYS A 471 16.90 -39.64 -64.48
C LYS A 471 18.31 -39.72 -65.07
N GLN A 472 19.34 -39.50 -64.26
CA GLN A 472 20.74 -39.62 -64.70
C GLN A 472 21.09 -41.06 -65.10
N GLN A 473 20.67 -42.05 -64.31
CA GLN A 473 20.87 -43.47 -64.62
C GLN A 473 20.14 -43.89 -65.90
N LEU A 474 18.91 -43.42 -66.10
CA LEU A 474 18.14 -43.66 -67.31
C LEU A 474 18.87 -43.11 -68.54
N LYS A 475 19.35 -41.86 -68.46
CA LYS A 475 20.13 -41.23 -69.54
C LYS A 475 21.40 -42.02 -69.88
N GLN A 476 22.16 -42.45 -68.88
CA GLN A 476 23.36 -43.29 -69.09
C GLN A 476 23.02 -44.63 -69.75
N ALA A 477 21.90 -45.24 -69.35
CA ALA A 477 21.43 -46.49 -69.94
C ALA A 477 21.01 -46.30 -71.42
N GLU A 478 20.35 -45.18 -71.75
CA GLU A 478 20.01 -44.81 -73.12
C GLU A 478 21.27 -44.60 -73.98
N GLU A 479 22.28 -43.87 -73.48
CA GLU A 479 23.56 -43.65 -74.16
C GLU A 479 24.30 -44.98 -74.41
N LEU A 480 24.35 -45.87 -73.41
CA LEU A 480 24.96 -47.19 -73.55
C LEU A 480 24.22 -48.08 -74.55
N HIS A 481 22.88 -47.99 -74.58
CA HIS A 481 22.07 -48.69 -75.57
C HIS A 481 22.36 -48.18 -76.99
N GLN A 482 22.46 -46.86 -77.19
CA GLN A 482 22.82 -46.26 -78.48
C GLN A 482 24.19 -46.73 -78.97
N LEU A 483 25.22 -46.69 -78.11
CA LEU A 483 26.56 -47.19 -78.40
C LEU A 483 26.54 -48.67 -78.80
N LYS A 484 25.78 -49.50 -78.07
CA LYS A 484 25.63 -50.93 -78.39
C LYS A 484 25.03 -51.13 -79.78
N MET A 485 24.01 -50.34 -80.14
CA MET A 485 23.40 -50.40 -81.47
C MET A 485 24.35 -49.94 -82.58
N GLU A 486 25.18 -48.94 -82.33
CA GLU A 486 26.21 -48.48 -83.27
C GLU A 486 27.32 -49.53 -83.51
N VAL A 487 27.78 -50.20 -82.45
CA VAL A 487 28.72 -51.33 -82.54
C VAL A 487 28.13 -52.49 -83.34
N LEU A 488 26.85 -52.80 -83.16
CA LEU A 488 26.17 -53.84 -83.94
C LEU A 488 26.05 -53.46 -85.42
N ARG A 489 25.79 -52.19 -85.74
CA ARG A 489 25.74 -51.70 -87.12
C ARG A 489 27.10 -51.77 -87.81
N THR A 490 28.17 -51.32 -87.14
CA THR A 490 29.54 -51.35 -87.66
C THR A 490 30.10 -52.76 -87.83
N ARG A 491 29.64 -53.74 -87.03
CA ARG A 491 30.02 -55.15 -87.19
C ARG A 491 29.36 -55.85 -88.39
N ASN A 492 28.17 -55.37 -88.81
CA ASN A 492 27.40 -55.97 -89.91
C ASN A 492 27.65 -55.30 -91.27
N ALA A 493 28.29 -54.13 -91.28
CA ALA A 493 28.81 -53.46 -92.48
C ALA A 493 30.23 -53.97 -92.77
#